data_AF-A0A352S630-F1
#
_entry.id   AF-A0A352S630-F1
#
_cell.length_a   1.000
_cell.length_b   1.000
_cell.length_c   1.000
_cell.angle_alpha   90.00
_cell.angle_beta   90.00
_cell.angle_gamma   90.00
#
_symmetry.space_group_name_H-M   'P 1'
#
loop_
_entity.id
_entity.type
_entity.pdbx_description
1 polymer ?
#
loop_
_entity_poly.entity_id
_entity_poly.type
_entity_poly.pdbx_seq_one_letter_code
_entity_poly.pdbx_strand_id
1 'polypeptide(L)' 'QSGAGLVKVVMTCKNDVKRVTIDPSLLADDKDLLEDLVAAAFNDAVRKAEATTQEKMGSMTSGLPLPPGFKLPF' A
#
# COMPACT_ATOMS: atom_id res chain seq x y z
N GLN A 1 -5.42 -2.56 4.48
CA GLN A 1 -6.43 -2.68 5.55
C GLN A 1 -6.86 -4.13 5.64
N SER A 2 -7.09 -4.65 6.84
CA SER A 2 -7.53 -6.04 7.07
C SER A 2 -8.73 -6.07 8.03
N GLY A 3 -9.36 -7.25 8.18
CA GLY A 3 -10.47 -7.47 9.11
C GLY A 3 -11.63 -6.50 8.90
N ALA A 4 -12.13 -6.33 7.67
CA ALA A 4 -13.19 -5.36 7.34
C ALA A 4 -12.94 -3.89 7.74
N GLY A 5 -11.68 -3.50 7.98
CA GLY A 5 -11.32 -2.15 8.40
C GLY A 5 -10.96 -2.02 9.88
N LEU A 6 -10.99 -3.13 10.64
CA LEU A 6 -10.55 -3.17 12.04
C LEU A 6 -9.05 -2.84 12.19
N VAL A 7 -8.23 -3.15 11.18
CA VAL A 7 -6.84 -2.66 11.11
C VAL A 7 -6.61 -1.86 9.82
N LYS A 8 -6.20 -0.61 9.99
CA LYS A 8 -5.87 0.31 8.90
C LYS A 8 -4.42 0.77 9.00
N VAL A 9 -3.66 0.49 7.96
CA VAL A 9 -2.27 0.95 7.80
C VAL A 9 -2.24 1.98 6.67
N VAL A 10 -1.65 3.14 6.96
CA VAL A 10 -1.35 4.18 5.99
C VAL A 10 0.16 4.16 5.78
N MET A 11 0.59 3.89 4.56
CA MET A 11 1.99 3.92 4.15
C MET A 11 2.19 4.73 2.88
N THR A 12 3.42 5.16 2.65
CA THR A 12 3.85 5.81 1.41
C THR A 12 4.30 4.78 0.38
N CYS A 13 4.40 5.21 -0.87
CA CYS A 13 4.98 4.40 -1.97
C CYS A 13 6.49 4.10 -1.79
N LYS A 14 7.14 4.60 -0.74
CA LYS A 14 8.53 4.26 -0.37
C LYS A 14 8.62 3.19 0.72
N ASN A 15 7.52 2.50 0.99
CA ASN A 15 7.37 1.56 2.12
C ASN A 15 7.49 2.21 3.51
N ASP A 16 7.45 3.54 3.60
CA ASP A 16 7.39 4.23 4.91
C ASP A 16 5.97 4.20 5.48
N VAL A 17 5.82 3.68 6.69
CA VAL A 17 4.54 3.68 7.43
C VAL A 17 4.32 5.05 8.06
N LYS A 18 3.15 5.65 7.82
CA LYS A 18 2.75 6.94 8.40
C LYS A 18 1.82 6.80 9.58
N ARG A 19 0.92 5.81 9.55
CA ARG A 19 -0.07 5.61 10.63
C ARG A 19 -0.55 4.16 10.65
N VAL A 20 -0.74 3.65 11.86
CA VAL A 20 -1.46 2.41 12.12
C VAL A 20 -2.63 2.75 13.02
N THR A 21 -3.83 2.31 12.64
CA THR A 21 -5.05 2.45 13.43
C THR A 21 -5.62 1.07 13.63
N ILE A 22 -5.86 0.72 14.89
CA ILE A 22 -6.41 -0.56 15.33
C ILE A 22 -7.70 -0.23 16.07
N ASP A 23 -8.78 -0.91 15.70
CA ASP A 23 -10.05 -0.76 16.38
C ASP A 23 -9.94 -1.28 17.83
N PRO A 24 -10.47 -0.56 18.84
CA PRO A 24 -10.39 -0.99 20.24
C PRO A 24 -11.01 -2.36 20.51
N SER A 25 -11.96 -2.81 19.70
CA SER A 25 -12.55 -4.15 19.84
C SER A 25 -11.51 -5.27 19.69
N LEU A 26 -10.53 -5.09 18.80
CA LEU A 26 -9.44 -6.06 18.59
C LEU A 26 -8.45 -6.13 19.76
N LEU A 27 -8.44 -5.15 20.66
CA LEU A 27 -7.60 -5.20 21.87
C LEU A 27 -8.21 -6.09 22.96
N ALA A 28 -9.50 -6.38 22.87
CA ALA A 28 -10.19 -7.32 23.75
C ALA A 28 -10.19 -8.76 23.20
N ASP A 29 -9.86 -8.93 21.92
CA ASP A 29 -9.72 -10.23 21.26
C ASP A 29 -8.35 -10.88 21.53
N ASP A 30 -8.19 -12.12 21.05
CA ASP A 30 -6.95 -12.86 21.18
C ASP A 30 -5.77 -12.13 20.52
N LYS A 31 -4.65 -12.08 21.24
CA LYS A 31 -3.39 -11.48 20.78
C LYS A 31 -2.96 -12.07 19.45
N ASP A 32 -3.10 -13.38 19.28
CA ASP A 32 -2.66 -14.08 18.07
C ASP A 32 -3.46 -13.60 16.84
N LEU A 33 -4.76 -13.37 17.00
CA LEU A 33 -5.62 -12.85 15.93
C LEU A 33 -5.25 -11.41 15.55
N LEU A 34 -4.94 -10.57 16.55
CA LEU A 34 -4.50 -9.20 16.32
C LEU A 34 -3.20 -9.17 15.51
N GLU A 35 -2.23 -10.00 15.87
CA GLU A 35 -0.94 -10.09 15.17
C GLU A 35 -1.12 -10.52 13.71
N ASP A 36 -1.96 -11.52 13.45
CA ASP A 36 -2.30 -11.97 12.09
C ASP A 36 -2.98 -10.87 11.26
N LEU A 37 -3.94 -10.16 11.86
CA LEU A 37 -4.64 -9.07 11.19
C LEU A 37 -3.70 -7.91 10.87
N VAL A 38 -2.78 -7.56 11.77
CA VAL A 38 -1.76 -6.54 11.53
C VAL A 38 -0.87 -6.97 10.37
N ALA A 39 -0.33 -8.19 10.38
CA ALA A 39 0.50 -8.72 9.30
C ALA A 39 -0.24 -8.66 7.94
N ALA A 40 -1.51 -9.08 7.91
CA ALA A 40 -2.34 -9.00 6.71
C ALA A 40 -2.55 -7.56 6.23
N ALA A 41 -2.77 -6.60 7.15
CA ALA A 41 -2.98 -5.19 6.80
C ALA A 41 -1.73 -4.57 6.17
N PHE A 42 -0.55 -4.92 6.67
CA PHE A 42 0.74 -4.50 6.15
C PHE A 42 0.98 -5.04 4.74
N ASN A 43 0.75 -6.34 4.53
CA ASN A 43 0.91 -6.96 3.21
C ASN A 43 -0.04 -6.36 2.17
N ASP A 44 -1.30 -6.10 2.54
CA ASP A 44 -2.26 -5.39 1.66
C ASP A 44 -1.79 -3.96 1.34
N ALA A 45 -1.23 -3.26 2.33
CA ALA A 45 -0.75 -1.90 2.14
C ALA A 45 0.46 -1.83 1.19
N VAL A 46 1.42 -2.76 1.29
CA VAL A 46 2.57 -2.85 0.38
C VAL A 46 2.09 -3.11 -1.06
N ARG A 47 1.20 -4.08 -1.26
CA ARG A 47 0.63 -4.38 -2.58
C ARG A 47 -0.08 -3.17 -3.19
N LYS A 48 -0.83 -2.41 -2.39
CA LYS A 48 -1.47 -1.16 -2.84
C LYS A 48 -0.47 -0.07 -3.16
N ALA A 49 0.61 0.04 -2.39
CA ALA A 49 1.67 1.02 -2.63
C ALA A 49 2.40 0.74 -3.97
N GLU A 50 2.68 -0.54 -4.25
CA GLU A 50 3.26 -0.98 -5.52
C GLU A 50 2.32 -0.72 -6.70
N ALA A 51 1.06 -1.12 -6.59
CA ALA A 51 0.04 -0.86 -7.62
C ALA A 51 -0.11 0.64 -7.91
N THR A 52 -0.19 1.48 -6.87
CA THR A 52 -0.27 2.94 -6.99
C THR A 52 0.98 3.52 -7.69
N THR A 53 2.15 2.95 -7.42
CA THR A 53 3.40 3.37 -8.06
C THR A 53 3.40 3.04 -9.54
N GLN A 54 2.99 1.83 -9.92
CA GLN A 54 2.87 1.41 -11.31
C GLN A 54 1.83 2.25 -12.07
N GLU A 55 0.67 2.52 -11.48
CA GLU A 55 -0.38 3.37 -12.07
C GLU A 55 0.12 4.81 -12.28
N LYS A 56 0.83 5.39 -11.31
CA LYS A 56 1.40 6.74 -11.44
C LYS A 56 2.51 6.80 -12.49
N MET A 57 3.37 5.78 -12.59
CA MET A 57 4.39 5.73 -13.64
C MET A 57 3.77 5.55 -15.03
N GLY A 58 2.78 4.67 -15.17
CA GLY A 58 2.04 4.46 -16.41
C GLY A 58 1.32 5.71 -16.89
N SER A 59 0.58 6.38 -16.00
CA SER A 59 -0.11 7.63 -16.33
C SER A 59 0.84 8.78 -16.71
N MET A 60 2.02 8.87 -16.09
CA MET A 60 3.05 9.85 -16.48
C MET A 60 3.63 9.55 -17.86
N THR A 61 3.86 8.28 -18.20
CA THR A 61 4.36 7.90 -19.54
C THR A 61 3.31 8.08 -20.64
N SER A 62 2.02 7.99 -20.34
CA SER A 62 0.93 8.22 -21.31
C SER A 62 0.66 9.71 -21.60
N GLY A 63 1.09 10.61 -20.71
CA GLY A 63 0.92 12.07 -20.86
C GLY A 63 2.11 12.80 -21.50
N LEU A 64 3.24 12.11 -21.67
CA LEU A 64 4.41 12.66 -22.35
C LEU A 64 4.25 12.43 -23.86
N PRO A 65 4.23 13.49 -24.70
CA PRO A 65 4.40 13.32 -26.14
C PRO A 65 5.84 12.88 -26.37
N LEU A 66 6.12 11.58 -26.22
CA LEU A 66 7.44 11.02 -26.47
C LEU A 66 7.73 11.23 -27.96
N PRO A 67 8.72 12.08 -28.31
CA PRO A 67 9.08 12.29 -29.70
C PRO A 67 9.55 10.95 -30.29
N PRO A 68 9.17 10.65 -31.54
CA PRO A 68 9.52 9.38 -32.19
C PRO A 68 11.06 9.23 -32.22
N GLY A 69 11.58 8.28 -31.46
CA GLY A 69 13.03 8.00 -31.36
C GLY A 69 13.62 8.00 -29.94
N PHE A 70 12.85 8.32 -28.90
CA PHE A 70 13.37 8.31 -27.53
C PHE A 70 13.45 6.87 -26.97
N LYS A 71 14.61 6.21 -27.17
CA LYS A 71 14.99 5.00 -26.44
C LYS A 71 15.38 5.40 -25.03
N LEU A 72 14.53 5.08 -24.05
CA LEU A 72 14.92 5.10 -22.64
C LEU A 72 16.09 4.13 -22.46
N PRO A 73 17.26 4.58 -21.97
CA PRO A 73 18.30 3.66 -21.59
C PRO A 73 17.80 2.91 -20.35
N PHE A 74 17.74 1.59 -20.47
CA PHE A 74 17.54 0.67 -19.35
C PHE A 74 18.62 0.90 -18.29
#